data_AF-A0A918KFX8-F1
#
_entry.id   AF-A0A918KFX8-F1
#
_cell.length_a   1.000
_cell.length_b   1.000
_cell.length_c   1.000
_cell.angle_alpha   90.00
_cell.angle_beta   90.00
_cell.angle_gamma   90.00
#
_symmetry.space_group_name_H-M   'P 1'
#
loop_
_entity.id
_entity.type
_entity.pdbx_description
1 polymer ?
#
loop_
_entity_poly.entity_id
_entity_poly.type
_entity_poly.pdbx_seq_one_letter_code
_entity_poly.pdbx_strand_id
1 'polypeptide(L)'
;MRNEAQTYRNRIQELEQQCNQNKVLFDKLQSNYRKLEKDRVLLQDQADTYKARYDELKDEHFDLLRTQQTTEAGEHAKVVALKEALTEKNIEIDDLNDRVRQLIAEADNVKDQMVEMEQDTSEQEAFFERLEGMELVFVAYHPGAGHISMPARQLQDYLERPLTFAAQKCGVTPEQYKAWLIHYDSPECEECGVPVKRVDQPADFEAGTHNFCSRHRVVSGNVTAFRKSS
;
A
#
# COMPACT_ATOMS: atom_id res chain seq x y z
N MET A 1 -138.54 -14.94 2.78
CA MET A 1 -138.21 -14.12 1.59
C MET A 1 -137.72 -12.70 1.89
N ARG A 2 -138.49 -11.77 2.48
CA ARG A 2 -138.03 -10.36 2.65
C ARG A 2 -136.90 -10.17 3.67
N ASN A 3 -136.85 -11.00 4.72
CA ASN A 3 -135.86 -10.93 5.79
C ASN A 3 -134.50 -11.52 5.36
N GLU A 4 -134.53 -12.65 4.63
CA GLU A 4 -133.34 -13.26 4.02
C GLU A 4 -132.69 -12.33 2.98
N ALA A 5 -133.49 -11.65 2.15
CA ALA A 5 -132.97 -10.69 1.18
C ALA A 5 -132.30 -9.47 1.84
N GLN A 6 -132.62 -9.13 3.09
CA GLN A 6 -131.95 -8.06 3.83
C GLN A 6 -130.64 -8.54 4.47
N THR A 7 -130.61 -9.75 5.02
CA THR A 7 -129.39 -10.34 5.60
C THR A 7 -128.33 -10.59 4.53
N TYR A 8 -128.73 -11.07 3.33
CA TYR A 8 -127.81 -11.19 2.20
C TYR A 8 -127.27 -9.83 1.74
N ARG A 9 -128.10 -8.77 1.73
CA ARG A 9 -127.63 -7.40 1.38
C ARG A 9 -126.62 -6.86 2.39
N ASN A 10 -126.87 -7.02 3.68
CA ASN A 10 -125.91 -6.60 4.71
C ASN A 10 -124.59 -7.40 4.59
N ARG A 11 -124.67 -8.70 4.33
CA ARG A 11 -123.48 -9.54 4.14
C ARG A 11 -122.68 -9.16 2.89
N ILE A 12 -123.34 -8.79 1.81
CA ILE A 12 -122.69 -8.27 0.59
C ILE A 12 -121.95 -6.97 0.91
N GLN A 13 -122.57 -6.03 1.62
CA GLN A 13 -121.93 -4.77 2.01
C GLN A 13 -120.71 -4.98 2.92
N GLU A 14 -120.80 -5.89 3.89
CA GLU A 14 -119.65 -6.26 4.74
C GLU A 14 -118.50 -6.86 3.92
N LEU A 15 -118.80 -7.77 3.00
CA LEU A 15 -117.81 -8.38 2.12
C LEU A 15 -117.19 -7.35 1.18
N GLU A 16 -117.98 -6.42 0.63
CA GLU A 16 -117.49 -5.30 -0.18
C GLU A 16 -116.55 -4.39 0.62
N GLN A 17 -116.92 -4.06 1.87
CA GLN A 17 -116.06 -3.27 2.75
C GLN A 17 -114.74 -3.99 3.05
N GLN A 18 -114.79 -5.29 3.33
CA GLN A 18 -113.60 -6.12 3.55
C GLN A 18 -112.73 -6.21 2.29
N CYS A 19 -113.32 -6.41 1.12
CA CYS A 19 -112.61 -6.40 -0.17
C CYS A 19 -111.91 -5.06 -0.41
N ASN A 20 -112.58 -3.93 -0.13
CA ASN A 20 -112.00 -2.60 -0.27
C ASN A 20 -110.85 -2.37 0.73
N GLN A 21 -110.99 -2.80 1.98
CA GLN A 21 -109.92 -2.73 2.99
C GLN A 21 -108.71 -3.57 2.59
N ASN A 22 -108.94 -4.81 2.15
CA ASN A 22 -107.88 -5.72 1.69
C ASN A 22 -107.14 -5.16 0.48
N LYS A 23 -107.86 -4.51 -0.45
CA LYS A 23 -107.26 -3.86 -1.63
C LYS A 23 -106.30 -2.73 -1.22
N VAL A 24 -106.71 -1.84 -0.33
CA VAL A 24 -105.84 -0.74 0.15
C VAL A 24 -104.62 -1.28 0.89
N LEU A 25 -104.78 -2.33 1.70
CA LEU A 25 -103.65 -2.97 2.39
C LEU A 25 -102.69 -3.62 1.40
N PHE A 26 -103.21 -4.29 0.38
CA PHE A 26 -102.41 -4.88 -0.69
C PHE A 26 -101.60 -3.81 -1.44
N ASP A 27 -102.23 -2.69 -1.82
CA ASP A 27 -101.56 -1.58 -2.51
C ASP A 27 -100.45 -0.96 -1.64
N LYS A 28 -100.69 -0.80 -0.32
CA LYS A 28 -99.68 -0.32 0.64
C LYS A 28 -98.52 -1.31 0.77
N LEU A 29 -98.82 -2.60 0.88
CA LEU A 29 -97.80 -3.64 0.99
C LEU A 29 -96.95 -3.71 -0.28
N GLN A 30 -97.57 -3.61 -1.45
CA GLN A 30 -96.87 -3.58 -2.73
C GLN A 30 -95.97 -2.34 -2.86
N SER A 31 -96.46 -1.17 -2.44
CA SER A 31 -95.67 0.06 -2.41
C SER A 31 -94.46 -0.07 -1.47
N ASN A 32 -94.66 -0.61 -0.27
CA ASN A 32 -93.59 -0.84 0.69
C ASN A 32 -92.56 -1.86 0.17
N TYR A 33 -93.02 -2.96 -0.44
CA TYR A 33 -92.12 -3.96 -1.04
C TYR A 33 -91.26 -3.35 -2.14
N ARG A 34 -91.84 -2.50 -3.00
CA ARG A 34 -91.07 -1.77 -4.03
C ARG A 34 -90.04 -0.80 -3.45
N LYS A 35 -90.32 -0.18 -2.30
CA LYS A 35 -89.34 0.69 -1.60
C LYS A 35 -88.20 -0.14 -1.00
N LEU A 36 -88.54 -1.18 -0.25
CA LEU A 36 -87.57 -2.11 0.34
C LEU A 36 -86.66 -2.73 -0.72
N GLU A 37 -87.20 -3.09 -1.88
CA GLU A 37 -86.41 -3.64 -2.98
C GLU A 37 -85.40 -2.61 -3.54
N LYS A 38 -85.81 -1.35 -3.69
CA LYS A 38 -84.91 -0.27 -4.10
C LYS A 38 -83.82 -0.02 -3.06
N ASP A 39 -84.19 0.04 -1.78
CA ASP A 39 -83.26 0.27 -0.68
C ASP A 39 -82.25 -0.89 -0.58
N ARG A 40 -82.70 -2.13 -0.78
CA ARG A 40 -81.85 -3.32 -0.83
C ARG A 40 -80.80 -3.22 -1.94
N VAL A 41 -81.20 -2.84 -3.15
CA VAL A 41 -80.27 -2.68 -4.29
C VAL A 41 -79.27 -1.55 -4.01
N LEU A 42 -79.72 -0.43 -3.45
CA LEU A 42 -78.85 0.70 -3.13
C LEU A 42 -77.83 0.35 -2.04
N LEU A 43 -78.26 -0.36 -0.99
CA LEU A 43 -77.35 -0.83 0.06
C LEU A 43 -76.34 -1.86 -0.47
N GLN A 44 -76.76 -2.72 -1.41
CA GLN A 44 -75.87 -3.67 -2.05
C GLN A 44 -74.80 -2.96 -2.88
N ASP A 45 -75.19 -1.98 -3.71
CA ASP A 45 -74.25 -1.15 -4.49
C ASP A 45 -73.27 -0.38 -3.58
N GLN A 46 -73.77 0.16 -2.48
CA GLN A 46 -72.91 0.79 -1.46
C GLN A 46 -71.94 -0.22 -0.82
N ALA A 47 -72.38 -1.43 -0.49
CA ALA A 47 -71.49 -2.46 0.06
C ALA A 47 -70.41 -2.87 -0.94
N ASP A 48 -70.77 -3.02 -2.21
CA ASP A 48 -69.84 -3.39 -3.28
C ASP A 48 -68.82 -2.27 -3.55
N THR A 49 -69.24 -1.00 -3.54
CA THR A 49 -68.31 0.14 -3.66
C THR A 49 -67.37 0.28 -2.46
N TYR A 50 -67.86 0.11 -1.23
CA TYR A 50 -67.00 0.13 -0.04
C TYR A 50 -66.00 -1.03 -0.04
N LYS A 51 -66.41 -2.21 -0.52
CA LYS A 51 -65.52 -3.36 -0.67
C LYS A 51 -64.43 -3.09 -1.70
N ALA A 52 -64.79 -2.59 -2.88
CA ALA A 52 -63.81 -2.22 -3.90
C ALA A 52 -62.79 -1.20 -3.38
N ARG A 53 -63.27 -0.14 -2.70
CA ARG A 53 -62.39 0.87 -2.09
C ARG A 53 -61.49 0.31 -1.00
N TYR A 54 -62.00 -0.65 -0.22
CA TYR A 54 -61.21 -1.32 0.81
C TYR A 54 -60.10 -2.17 0.18
N ASP A 55 -60.42 -2.92 -0.88
CA ASP A 55 -59.45 -3.75 -1.60
C ASP A 55 -58.37 -2.87 -2.26
N GLU A 56 -58.75 -1.75 -2.89
CA GLU A 56 -57.80 -0.76 -3.44
C GLU A 56 -56.86 -0.19 -2.37
N LEU A 57 -57.41 0.28 -1.24
CA LEU A 57 -56.60 0.85 -0.16
C LEU A 57 -55.69 -0.18 0.50
N LYS A 58 -56.15 -1.42 0.59
CA LYS A 58 -55.37 -2.55 1.08
C LYS A 58 -54.19 -2.84 0.16
N ASP A 59 -54.41 -2.87 -1.14
CA ASP A 59 -53.36 -3.11 -2.13
C ASP A 59 -52.33 -1.96 -2.12
N GLU A 60 -52.77 -0.71 -2.06
CA GLU A 60 -51.88 0.46 -1.92
C GLU A 60 -51.02 0.37 -0.65
N HIS A 61 -51.61 -0.03 0.48
CA HIS A 61 -50.87 -0.21 1.72
C HIS A 61 -49.83 -1.34 1.62
N PHE A 62 -50.15 -2.44 0.95
CA PHE A 62 -49.19 -3.52 0.72
C PHE A 62 -48.03 -3.08 -0.19
N ASP A 63 -48.31 -2.29 -1.22
CA ASP A 63 -47.28 -1.76 -2.11
C ASP A 63 -46.39 -0.73 -1.41
N LEU A 64 -46.96 0.12 -0.56
CA LEU A 64 -46.20 1.04 0.30
C LEU A 64 -45.28 0.27 1.26
N LEU A 65 -45.80 -0.77 1.93
CA LEU A 65 -45.01 -1.57 2.86
C LEU A 65 -43.87 -2.31 2.14
N ARG A 66 -44.13 -2.84 0.94
CA ARG A 66 -43.10 -3.46 0.11
C ARG A 66 -42.03 -2.46 -0.28
N THR A 67 -42.44 -1.27 -0.72
CA THR A 67 -41.51 -0.20 -1.10
C THR A 67 -40.65 0.21 0.08
N GLN A 68 -41.24 0.43 1.26
CA GLN A 68 -40.51 0.74 2.49
C GLN A 68 -39.49 -0.34 2.85
N GLN A 69 -39.86 -1.61 2.80
CA GLN A 69 -38.94 -2.71 3.07
C GLN A 69 -37.78 -2.74 2.08
N THR A 70 -38.04 -2.50 0.79
CA THR A 70 -36.97 -2.44 -0.22
C THR A 70 -36.04 -1.25 -0.03
N THR A 71 -36.58 -0.08 0.35
CA THR A 71 -35.76 1.11 0.63
C THR A 71 -34.93 0.92 1.89
N GLU A 72 -35.52 0.40 2.97
CA GLU A 72 -34.81 0.11 4.22
C GLU A 72 -33.72 -0.94 4.01
N ALA A 73 -33.99 -2.00 3.25
CA ALA A 73 -32.98 -3.00 2.90
C ALA A 73 -31.83 -2.39 2.08
N GLY A 74 -32.15 -1.50 1.12
CA GLY A 74 -31.15 -0.80 0.32
C GLY A 74 -30.31 0.19 1.14
N GLU A 75 -30.93 0.91 2.06
CA GLU A 75 -30.25 1.81 3.00
C GLU A 75 -29.37 1.02 3.97
N HIS A 76 -29.86 -0.08 4.53
CA HIS A 76 -29.09 -0.96 5.40
C HIS A 76 -27.87 -1.52 4.67
N ALA A 77 -28.03 -1.98 3.42
CA ALA A 77 -26.92 -2.47 2.60
C ALA A 77 -25.86 -1.38 2.36
N LYS A 78 -26.27 -0.13 2.09
CA LYS A 78 -25.35 1.00 1.97
C LYS A 78 -24.61 1.29 3.28
N VAL A 79 -25.31 1.26 4.42
CA VAL A 79 -24.70 1.47 5.74
C VAL A 79 -23.67 0.40 6.04
N VAL A 80 -23.94 -0.86 5.72
CA VAL A 80 -22.98 -1.97 5.89
C VAL A 80 -21.76 -1.75 5.00
N ALA A 81 -21.94 -1.46 3.71
CA ALA A 81 -20.84 -1.22 2.79
C ALA A 81 -19.96 -0.02 3.21
N LEU A 82 -20.58 1.07 3.68
CA LEU A 82 -19.84 2.22 4.20
C LEU A 82 -19.07 1.90 5.48
N LYS A 83 -19.64 1.07 6.37
CA LYS A 83 -18.94 0.61 7.58
C LYS A 83 -17.74 -0.27 7.22
N GLU A 84 -17.89 -1.19 6.27
CA GLU A 84 -16.79 -2.03 5.79
C GLU A 84 -15.67 -1.20 5.18
N ALA A 85 -16.00 -0.25 4.30
CA ALA A 85 -15.03 0.67 3.72
C ALA A 85 -14.32 1.52 4.79
N LEU A 86 -15.06 1.97 5.82
CA LEU A 86 -14.46 2.69 6.94
C LEU A 86 -13.50 1.81 7.74
N THR A 87 -13.85 0.54 7.99
CA THR A 87 -12.96 -0.40 8.68
C THR A 87 -11.68 -0.66 7.88
N GLU A 88 -11.77 -0.81 6.57
CA GLU A 88 -10.60 -0.96 5.69
C GLU A 88 -9.68 0.27 5.78
N LYS A 89 -10.26 1.47 5.73
CA LYS A 89 -9.48 2.71 5.88
C LYS A 89 -8.85 2.89 7.24
N ASN A 90 -9.50 2.44 8.32
CA ASN A 90 -8.89 2.48 9.65
C ASN A 90 -7.67 1.55 9.75
N ILE A 91 -7.75 0.35 9.16
CA ILE A 91 -6.62 -0.58 9.10
C ILE A 91 -5.45 0.04 8.32
N GLU A 92 -5.72 0.66 7.16
CA GLU A 92 -4.70 1.36 6.37
C GLU A 92 -4.02 2.49 7.16
N ILE A 93 -4.80 3.26 7.93
CA ILE A 93 -4.26 4.32 8.80
C ILE A 93 -3.38 3.74 9.90
N ASP A 94 -3.78 2.64 10.52
CA ASP A 94 -2.99 1.98 11.58
C ASP A 94 -1.66 1.46 11.02
N ASP A 95 -1.67 0.83 9.85
CA ASP A 95 -0.46 0.37 9.15
C ASP A 95 0.48 1.53 8.81
N LEU A 96 -0.06 2.65 8.33
CA LEU A 96 0.72 3.85 8.04
C LEU A 96 1.31 4.47 9.32
N ASN A 97 0.56 4.50 10.42
CA ASN A 97 1.05 4.99 11.70
C ASN A 97 2.19 4.12 12.23
N ASP A 98 2.10 2.80 12.09
CA ASP A 98 3.17 1.87 12.47
C ASP A 98 4.42 2.07 11.60
N ARG A 99 4.23 2.27 10.29
CA ARG A 99 5.33 2.61 9.38
C ARG A 99 6.02 3.92 9.76
N VAL A 100 5.25 4.95 10.10
CA VAL A 100 5.79 6.25 10.55
C VAL A 100 6.57 6.08 11.85
N ARG A 101 6.04 5.32 12.82
CA ARG A 101 6.74 5.03 14.08
C ARG A 101 8.08 4.31 13.84
N GLN A 102 8.12 3.34 12.94
CA GLN A 102 9.35 2.65 12.56
C GLN A 102 10.38 3.61 11.95
N LEU A 103 9.96 4.44 10.99
CA LEU A 103 10.85 5.40 10.33
C LEU A 103 11.39 6.46 11.30
N ILE A 104 10.59 6.90 12.27
CA ILE A 104 11.06 7.81 13.33
C ILE A 104 12.13 7.14 14.17
N ALA A 105 11.91 5.90 14.60
CA ALA A 105 12.89 5.15 15.40
C ALA A 105 14.20 4.89 14.63
N GLU A 106 14.11 4.60 13.32
CA GLU A 106 15.28 4.46 12.45
C GLU A 106 16.04 5.79 12.31
N ALA A 107 15.33 6.91 12.13
CA ALA A 107 15.92 8.23 12.04
C ALA A 107 16.63 8.63 13.34
N ASP A 108 16.02 8.36 14.49
CA ASP A 108 16.63 8.60 15.80
C ASP A 108 17.88 7.74 16.00
N ASN A 109 17.83 6.45 15.66
CA ASN A 109 19.00 5.57 15.74
C ASN A 109 20.15 6.03 14.83
N VAL A 110 19.87 6.45 13.60
CA VAL A 110 20.91 6.98 12.70
C VAL A 110 21.50 8.27 13.27
N LYS A 111 20.67 9.13 13.86
CA LYS A 111 21.14 10.36 14.50
C LYS A 111 22.06 10.07 15.68
N ASP A 112 21.72 9.10 16.52
CA ASP A 112 22.56 8.69 17.64
C ASP A 112 23.91 8.13 17.16
N GLN A 113 23.90 7.31 16.09
CA GLN A 113 25.14 6.81 15.46
C GLN A 113 26.02 7.94 14.90
N MET A 114 25.40 8.98 14.30
CA MET A 114 26.15 10.14 13.83
C MET A 114 26.83 10.89 14.99
N VAL A 115 26.12 11.08 16.10
CA VAL A 115 26.68 11.73 17.30
C VAL A 115 27.84 10.91 17.87
N GLU A 116 27.71 9.59 17.93
CA GLU A 116 28.78 8.70 18.39
C GLU A 116 30.02 8.78 17.48
N MET A 117 29.84 8.74 16.15
CA MET A 117 30.93 8.90 15.19
C MET A 117 31.60 10.27 15.27
N GLU A 118 30.84 11.35 15.47
CA GLU A 118 31.38 12.71 15.66
C GLU A 118 32.21 12.78 16.94
N GLN A 119 31.77 12.14 18.03
CA GLN A 119 32.53 12.06 19.29
C GLN A 119 33.84 11.30 19.09
N ASP A 120 33.80 10.11 18.48
CA ASP A 120 34.99 9.31 18.18
C ASP A 120 36.00 10.08 17.32
N THR A 121 35.51 10.79 16.29
CA THR A 121 36.36 11.62 15.42
C THR A 121 37.02 12.75 16.22
N SER A 122 36.26 13.43 17.09
CA SER A 122 36.79 14.50 17.93
C SER A 122 37.83 14.01 18.94
N GLU A 123 37.66 12.81 19.51
CA GLU A 123 38.65 12.21 20.41
C GLU A 123 39.95 11.84 19.68
N GLN A 124 39.83 11.35 18.44
CA GLN A 124 40.97 11.07 17.58
C GLN A 124 41.73 12.36 17.21
N GLU A 125 41.03 13.41 16.80
CA GLU A 125 41.63 14.72 16.51
C GLU A 125 42.38 15.27 17.73
N ALA A 126 41.75 15.25 18.92
CA ALA A 126 42.38 15.69 20.16
C ALA A 126 43.61 14.84 20.57
N PHE A 127 43.67 13.56 20.17
CA PHE A 127 44.85 12.74 20.34
C PHE A 127 45.99 13.18 19.41
N PHE A 128 45.71 13.41 18.12
CA PHE A 128 46.73 13.88 17.17
C PHE A 128 47.23 15.30 17.50
N GLU A 129 46.36 16.21 17.95
CA GLU A 129 46.76 17.55 18.42
C GLU A 129 47.73 17.47 19.59
N ARG A 130 47.51 16.56 20.55
CA ARG A 130 48.45 16.34 21.68
C ARG A 130 49.81 15.84 21.20
N LEU A 131 49.84 14.93 20.22
CA LEU A 131 51.09 14.45 19.63
C LEU A 131 51.83 15.58 18.91
N GLU A 132 51.12 16.47 18.22
CA GLU A 132 51.70 17.63 17.56
C GLU A 132 52.24 18.66 18.55
N GLY A 133 51.52 18.94 19.65
CA GLY A 133 51.96 19.85 20.72
C GLY A 133 53.20 19.37 21.48
N MET A 134 53.50 18.07 21.44
CA MET A 134 54.76 17.49 21.97
C MET A 134 55.91 17.50 20.95
N GLU A 135 55.69 18.05 19.75
CA GLU A 135 56.65 18.11 18.65
C GLU A 135 57.25 16.74 18.29
N LEU A 136 56.45 15.67 18.43
CA LEU A 136 56.89 14.31 18.10
C LEU A 136 57.07 14.15 16.59
N VAL A 137 58.19 13.52 16.22
CA VAL A 137 58.51 13.13 14.85
C VAL A 137 58.50 11.62 14.75
N PHE A 138 57.67 11.10 13.84
CA PHE A 138 57.56 9.68 13.57
C PHE A 138 58.49 9.32 12.41
N VAL A 139 59.18 8.18 12.54
CA VAL A 139 60.09 7.68 11.51
C VAL A 139 59.66 6.28 11.11
N ALA A 140 59.34 6.10 9.84
CA ALA A 140 59.03 4.80 9.25
C ALA A 140 60.10 4.38 8.25
N TYR A 141 60.39 3.09 8.18
CA TYR A 141 61.30 2.54 7.18
C TYR A 141 60.53 1.91 6.03
N HIS A 142 60.89 2.28 4.80
CA HIS A 142 60.33 1.71 3.58
C HIS A 142 61.45 1.33 2.59
N PRO A 143 61.40 0.13 1.96
CA PRO A 143 62.37 -0.26 0.94
C PRO A 143 62.43 0.78 -0.21
N GLY A 144 63.63 1.14 -0.64
CA GLY A 144 63.84 2.15 -1.69
C GLY A 144 63.60 3.62 -1.27
N ALA A 145 62.74 3.89 -0.28
CA ALA A 145 62.50 5.24 0.26
C ALA A 145 63.39 5.57 1.48
N GLY A 146 63.92 4.55 2.15
CA GLY A 146 64.73 4.71 3.35
C GLY A 146 63.89 5.16 4.56
N HIS A 147 64.41 6.12 5.32
CA HIS A 147 63.74 6.63 6.51
C HIS A 147 62.82 7.78 6.12
N ILE A 148 61.52 7.61 6.36
CA ILE A 148 60.51 8.64 6.14
C ILE A 148 60.19 9.26 7.49
N SER A 149 60.68 10.48 7.72
CA SER A 149 60.33 11.29 8.88
C SER A 149 59.07 12.10 8.59
N MET A 150 58.07 12.02 9.47
CA MET A 150 56.80 12.73 9.35
C MET A 150 56.34 13.31 10.69
N PRO A 151 55.76 14.53 10.71
CA PRO A 151 55.15 15.09 11.91
C PRO A 151 53.82 14.40 12.24
N ALA A 152 53.34 14.55 13.48
CA ALA A 152 52.08 13.97 13.96
C ALA A 152 50.88 14.24 13.03
N ARG A 153 50.74 15.45 12.48
CA ARG A 153 49.65 15.80 11.53
C ARG A 153 49.61 14.97 10.25
N GLN A 154 50.72 14.37 9.84
CA GLN A 154 50.80 13.51 8.64
C GLN A 154 50.67 12.03 8.98
N LEU A 155 50.66 11.68 10.27
CA LEU A 155 50.65 10.29 10.72
C LEU A 155 49.34 9.58 10.36
N GLN A 156 48.19 10.25 10.50
CA GLN A 156 46.88 9.67 10.15
C GLN A 156 46.82 9.27 8.68
N ASP A 157 47.14 10.21 7.78
CA ASP A 157 47.21 9.96 6.33
C ASP A 157 48.19 8.82 5.99
N TYR A 158 49.32 8.77 6.70
CA TYR A 158 50.31 7.72 6.50
C TYR A 158 49.81 6.34 6.94
N LEU A 159 49.11 6.23 8.07
CA LEU A 159 48.58 4.97 8.58
C LEU A 159 47.54 4.36 7.62
N GLU A 160 46.74 5.20 6.97
CA GLU A 160 45.78 4.76 5.96
C GLU A 160 46.46 4.35 4.65
N ARG A 161 47.53 5.05 4.24
CA ARG A 161 48.13 4.92 2.90
C ARG A 161 49.67 4.88 2.94
N PRO A 162 50.29 3.91 3.62
CA PRO A 162 51.74 3.93 3.87
C PRO A 162 52.56 3.76 2.58
N LEU A 163 52.09 2.92 1.65
CA LEU A 163 52.76 2.67 0.37
C LEU A 163 52.75 3.89 -0.55
N THR A 164 51.72 4.74 -0.46
CA THR A 164 51.63 5.98 -1.25
C THR A 164 52.71 6.97 -0.81
N PHE A 165 52.93 7.10 0.50
CA PHE A 165 54.01 7.92 1.05
C PHE A 165 55.38 7.41 0.60
N ALA A 166 55.60 6.10 0.64
CA ALA A 166 56.84 5.48 0.17
C ALA A 166 57.07 5.71 -1.33
N ALA A 167 56.05 5.45 -2.16
CA ALA A 167 56.09 5.67 -3.60
C ALA A 167 56.41 7.13 -3.94
N GLN A 168 55.76 8.08 -3.26
CA GLN A 168 56.01 9.52 -3.47
C GLN A 168 57.45 9.91 -3.12
N LYS A 169 58.01 9.35 -2.03
CA LYS A 169 59.43 9.57 -1.67
C LYS A 169 60.39 8.97 -2.68
N CYS A 170 60.02 7.86 -3.31
CA CYS A 170 60.77 7.23 -4.39
C CYS A 170 60.53 7.88 -5.76
N GLY A 171 59.61 8.84 -5.88
CA GLY A 171 59.30 9.52 -7.15
C GLY A 171 58.55 8.67 -8.17
N VAL A 172 57.85 7.62 -7.73
CA VAL A 172 57.12 6.66 -8.60
C VAL A 172 55.63 6.63 -8.25
N THR A 173 54.82 6.06 -9.14
CA THR A 173 53.39 5.84 -8.83
C THR A 173 53.22 4.74 -7.79
N PRO A 174 52.13 4.76 -6.99
CA PRO A 174 51.84 3.69 -6.03
C PRO A 174 51.77 2.30 -6.66
N GLU A 175 51.25 2.20 -7.89
CA GLU A 175 51.15 0.96 -8.65
C GLU A 175 52.53 0.43 -9.05
N GLN A 176 53.40 1.33 -9.54
CA GLN A 176 54.78 0.98 -9.89
C GLN A 176 55.58 0.56 -8.66
N TYR A 177 55.42 1.26 -7.54
CA TYR A 177 56.08 0.92 -6.28
C TYR A 177 55.64 -0.45 -5.73
N LYS A 178 54.33 -0.77 -5.81
CA LYS A 178 53.81 -2.09 -5.44
C LYS A 178 54.37 -3.21 -6.32
N ALA A 179 54.38 -3.00 -7.64
CA ALA A 179 54.94 -3.98 -8.57
C ALA A 179 56.44 -4.17 -8.36
N TRP A 180 57.16 -3.08 -8.10
CA TRP A 180 58.58 -3.14 -7.75
C TRP A 180 58.83 -3.86 -6.43
N LEU A 181 58.03 -3.64 -5.38
CA LEU A 181 58.18 -4.33 -4.09
C LEU A 181 58.09 -5.85 -4.25
N ILE A 182 57.12 -6.33 -5.04
CA ILE A 182 56.98 -7.76 -5.35
C ILE A 182 58.26 -8.29 -6.02
N HIS A 183 58.76 -7.60 -7.04
CA HIS A 183 60.00 -7.96 -7.74
C HIS A 183 61.24 -7.85 -6.85
N TYR A 184 61.28 -6.88 -5.94
CA TYR A 184 62.39 -6.64 -5.03
C TYR A 184 62.52 -7.76 -3.99
N ASP A 185 61.40 -8.22 -3.44
CA ASP A 185 61.34 -9.32 -2.46
C ASP A 185 61.56 -10.69 -3.13
N SER A 186 60.99 -10.91 -4.31
CA SER A 186 61.13 -12.15 -5.08
C SER A 186 61.29 -11.85 -6.58
N PRO A 187 62.54 -11.68 -7.06
CA PRO A 187 62.80 -11.37 -8.46
C PRO A 187 62.67 -12.63 -9.31
N GLU A 188 61.44 -13.00 -9.65
CA GLU A 188 61.12 -14.13 -10.52
C GLU A 188 60.29 -13.68 -11.72
N CYS A 189 60.38 -14.42 -12.82
CA CYS A 189 59.58 -14.16 -14.00
C CYS A 189 58.10 -14.47 -13.71
N GLU A 190 57.21 -13.50 -13.88
CA GLU A 190 55.77 -13.65 -13.59
C GLU A 190 55.09 -14.82 -14.36
N GLU A 191 55.58 -15.17 -15.55
CA GLU A 191 54.98 -16.23 -16.36
C GLU A 191 55.55 -17.65 -16.10
N CYS A 192 56.82 -17.77 -15.73
CA CYS A 192 57.48 -19.09 -15.64
C CYS A 192 58.28 -19.34 -14.35
N GLY A 193 58.33 -18.39 -13.42
CA GLY A 193 59.00 -18.52 -12.13
C GLY A 193 60.53 -18.59 -12.19
N VAL A 194 61.15 -18.38 -13.37
CA VAL A 194 62.61 -18.38 -13.48
C VAL A 194 63.17 -17.10 -12.83
N PRO A 195 64.22 -17.19 -11.99
CA PRO A 195 64.83 -16.01 -11.37
C PRO A 195 65.26 -14.96 -12.41
N VAL A 196 64.93 -13.70 -12.16
CA VAL A 196 65.29 -12.55 -12.97
C VAL A 196 66.24 -11.63 -12.21
N LYS A 197 66.85 -10.67 -12.91
CA LYS A 197 67.75 -9.71 -12.28
C LYS A 197 66.94 -8.79 -11.36
N ARG A 198 67.28 -8.77 -10.06
CA ARG A 198 66.71 -7.83 -9.10
C ARG A 198 67.02 -6.39 -9.51
N VAL A 199 66.02 -5.52 -9.31
CA VAL A 199 66.17 -4.07 -9.49
C VAL A 199 66.16 -3.45 -8.10
N ASP A 200 67.27 -2.83 -7.70
CA ASP A 200 67.46 -2.35 -6.32
C ASP A 200 66.78 -0.99 -6.05
N GLN A 201 66.43 -0.22 -7.10
CA GLN A 201 65.76 1.07 -6.96
C GLN A 201 64.38 1.07 -7.62
N PRO A 202 63.32 1.61 -6.96
CA PRO A 202 61.98 1.66 -7.54
C PRO A 202 61.90 2.46 -8.84
N ALA A 203 62.68 3.54 -8.94
CA ALA A 203 62.69 4.42 -10.12
C ALA A 203 63.21 3.72 -11.39
N ASP A 204 64.08 2.72 -11.23
CA ASP A 204 64.66 1.95 -12.34
C ASP A 204 63.77 0.77 -12.78
N PHE A 205 62.67 0.52 -12.06
CA PHE A 205 61.79 -0.59 -12.32
C PHE A 205 60.71 -0.24 -13.34
N GLU A 206 60.77 -0.92 -14.48
CA GLU A 206 59.71 -0.94 -15.48
C GLU A 206 58.96 -2.27 -15.47
N ALA A 207 57.67 -2.23 -15.16
CA ALA A 207 56.76 -3.35 -15.29
C ALA A 207 56.61 -3.77 -16.76
N GLY A 208 56.58 -5.07 -17.03
CA GLY A 208 56.64 -5.66 -18.38
C GLY A 208 58.06 -5.95 -18.89
N THR A 209 59.06 -5.25 -18.34
CA THR A 209 60.46 -5.41 -18.73
C THR A 209 61.25 -6.20 -17.68
N HIS A 210 61.21 -5.75 -16.42
CA HIS A 210 62.09 -6.24 -15.37
C HIS A 210 61.55 -7.48 -14.64
N ASN A 211 60.23 -7.61 -14.59
CA ASN A 211 59.46 -8.71 -14.01
C ASN A 211 59.36 -9.96 -14.93
N PHE A 212 59.97 -9.95 -16.12
CA PHE A 212 60.00 -11.09 -17.03
C PHE A 212 61.43 -11.49 -17.41
N CYS A 213 61.65 -12.80 -17.59
CA CYS A 213 62.91 -13.33 -18.08
C CYS A 213 63.14 -12.98 -19.55
N SER A 214 64.35 -13.22 -20.08
CA SER A 214 64.69 -12.92 -21.48
C SER A 214 63.77 -13.57 -22.52
N ARG A 215 63.02 -14.62 -22.16
CA ARG A 215 62.05 -15.29 -23.03
C ARG A 215 60.66 -14.63 -23.04
N HIS A 216 60.26 -13.99 -21.94
CA HIS A 216 58.93 -13.42 -21.74
C HIS A 216 58.93 -11.89 -21.63
N ARG A 217 60.11 -11.27 -21.57
CA ARG A 217 60.28 -9.81 -21.59
C ARG A 217 59.71 -9.25 -22.89
N VAL A 218 58.73 -8.38 -22.78
CA VAL A 218 58.23 -7.61 -23.92
C VAL A 218 59.27 -6.55 -24.22
N VAL A 219 60.11 -6.78 -25.24
CA VAL A 219 61.02 -5.75 -25.72
C VAL A 219 60.16 -4.64 -26.32
N SER A 220 60.10 -3.50 -25.64
CA SER A 220 59.52 -2.25 -26.17
C SER A 220 60.39 -1.75 -27.34
N GLY A 221 60.27 -2.42 -28.48
CA GLY A 221 61.03 -2.19 -29.70
C GLY A 221 60.42 -2.99 -30.84
N ASN A 222 59.46 -2.38 -31.54
CA ASN A 222 58.89 -2.81 -32.82
C ASN A 222 58.60 -4.32 -32.98
N VAL A 223 57.37 -4.70 -32.65
CA VAL A 223 56.81 -6.00 -33.03
C VAL A 223 56.69 -6.07 -34.56
N THR A 224 57.72 -6.61 -35.23
CA THR A 224 57.48 -7.27 -36.51
C THR A 224 56.94 -8.65 -36.20
N ALA A 225 55.63 -8.78 -36.38
CA ALA A 225 54.93 -10.05 -36.27
C ALA A 225 55.49 -11.05 -37.29
N PHE A 226 56.36 -11.96 -36.84
CA PHE A 226 56.64 -13.18 -37.60
C PHE A 226 55.44 -14.12 -37.43
N ARG A 227 54.55 -14.09 -38.41
CA ARG A 227 53.61 -15.18 -38.67
C ARG A 227 54.43 -16.44 -38.96
N LYS A 228 54.33 -17.45 -38.09
CA LYS A 228 54.70 -18.82 -38.44
C LYS A 228 53.64 -19.38 -39.37
N SER A 229 54.03 -19.66 -40.60
CA SER A 229 53.41 -20.67 -41.45
C SER A 229 54.14 -22.00 -41.21
N SER A 230 53.34 -23.01 -40.84
CA SER A 230 53.64 -24.45 -40.78
C SER A 230 54.53 -24.95 -39.65
#